data_AF-A0A973R0Y2-F1
#
_entry.id   AF-A0A973R0Y2-F1
#
_cell.length_a   1.000
_cell.length_b   1.000
_cell.length_c   1.000
_cell.angle_alpha   90.00
_cell.angle_beta   90.00
_cell.angle_gamma   90.00
#
_symmetry.space_group_name_H-M   'P 1'
#
loop_
_entity.id
_entity.type
_entity.pdbx_description
1 polymer ?
#
loop_
_entity_poly.entity_id
_entity_poly.type
_entity_poly.pdbx_seq_one_letter_code
_entity_poly.pdbx_strand_id
1 'polypeptide(L)'
;MDAYRRIADRIADDIAAGRLRPGERLPPQRKFARRHGIAASTAERAYGELVRRGLVVGEVGRGTFVRAARTGPAVRALTEAATTAPVNMELNYPSAPGQSELLAPVLAPMLRPDVLTEALRPAPAAGTAEAREAVAALLATPG
;
A
#
# COMPACT_ATOMS: atom_id res chain seq x y z
N MET A 1 6.29 35.76 7.39
CA MET A 1 5.89 34.81 6.32
C MET A 1 7.10 33.95 5.98
N ASP A 2 7.12 32.73 6.52
CA ASP A 2 8.34 31.93 6.66
C ASP A 2 8.87 31.43 5.31
N ALA A 3 10.16 31.65 5.02
CA ALA A 3 10.78 31.34 3.73
C ALA A 3 10.60 29.88 3.29
N TYR A 4 10.57 28.94 4.25
CA TYR A 4 10.37 27.51 3.96
C TYR A 4 8.95 27.20 3.46
N ARG A 5 7.93 27.93 3.90
CA ARG A 5 6.53 27.72 3.46
C ARG A 5 6.37 28.08 1.99
N ARG A 6 6.91 29.23 1.58
CA ARG A 6 6.89 29.65 0.16
C ARG A 6 7.58 28.63 -0.76
N ILE A 7 8.65 27.99 -0.28
CA ILE A 7 9.32 26.91 -1.02
C ILE A 7 8.43 25.68 -1.13
N ALA A 8 7.80 25.27 -0.02
CA ALA A 8 6.87 24.15 -0.02
C ALA A 8 5.64 24.41 -0.91
N ASP A 9 5.10 25.63 -0.90
CA ASP A 9 3.98 26.05 -1.74
C ASP A 9 4.35 25.94 -3.23
N ARG A 10 5.52 26.45 -3.62
CA ARG A 10 6.00 26.34 -5.00
C ARG A 10 6.17 24.88 -5.46
N ILE A 11 6.71 24.02 -4.60
CA ILE A 11 6.86 22.59 -4.92
C ILE A 11 5.48 21.93 -5.02
N ALA A 12 4.52 22.32 -4.17
CA ALA A 12 3.15 21.84 -4.24
C ALA A 12 2.48 22.25 -5.57
N ASP A 13 2.69 23.48 -6.03
CA ASP A 13 2.20 23.96 -7.33
C ASP A 13 2.82 23.19 -8.49
N ASP A 14 4.11 22.86 -8.41
CA ASP A 14 4.81 22.03 -9.41
C ASP A 14 4.23 20.60 -9.48
N ILE A 15 3.87 20.02 -8.34
CA ILE A 15 3.21 18.70 -8.26
C ILE A 15 1.79 18.80 -8.84
N ALA A 16 1.02 19.81 -8.44
CA ALA A 16 -0.35 20.02 -8.91
C ALA A 16 -0.42 20.27 -10.43
N ALA A 17 0.56 20.99 -10.97
CA ALA A 17 0.69 21.23 -12.41
C ALA A 17 1.27 20.04 -13.19
N GLY A 18 1.61 18.92 -12.51
CA GLY A 18 2.19 17.73 -13.15
C GLY A 18 3.64 17.91 -13.65
N ARG A 19 4.31 19.00 -13.27
CA ARG A 19 5.74 19.21 -13.57
C ARG A 19 6.62 18.25 -12.78
N LEU A 20 6.20 17.94 -11.55
CA LEU A 20 6.75 16.87 -10.74
C LEU A 20 5.74 15.70 -10.72
N ARG A 21 6.15 14.55 -11.26
CA ARG A 21 5.24 13.42 -11.44
C ARG A 21 5.14 12.56 -10.17
N PRO A 22 4.00 11.91 -9.92
CA PRO A 22 3.91 10.78 -8.99
C PRO A 22 5.09 9.81 -9.09
N GLY A 23 5.70 9.47 -7.95
CA GLY A 23 6.85 8.57 -7.88
C GLY A 23 8.20 9.21 -8.26
N GLU A 24 8.21 10.46 -8.71
CA GLU A 24 9.45 11.17 -9.02
C GLU A 24 10.23 11.47 -7.73
N ARG A 25 11.56 11.25 -7.79
CA ARG A 25 12.45 11.48 -6.66
C ARG A 25 12.85 12.96 -6.58
N LEU A 26 12.54 13.60 -5.46
CA LEU A 26 13.04 14.93 -5.16
C LEU A 26 14.57 14.91 -4.92
N PRO A 27 15.29 16.00 -5.25
CA PRO A 27 16.70 16.12 -4.93
C PRO A 27 16.95 15.94 -3.43
N PRO A 28 18.10 15.39 -3.01
CA PRO A 28 18.49 15.39 -1.59
C PRO A 28 18.49 16.82 -1.02
N GLN A 29 17.99 17.01 0.21
CA GLN A 29 17.82 18.35 0.82
C GLN A 29 19.09 19.22 0.75
N ARG A 30 20.27 18.65 1.00
CA ARG A 30 21.56 19.38 0.90
C ARG A 30 21.87 19.83 -0.54
N LYS A 31 21.51 19.02 -1.55
CA LYS A 31 21.67 19.36 -2.97
C LYS A 31 20.64 20.42 -3.38
N PHE A 32 19.40 20.29 -2.92
CA PHE A 32 18.35 21.29 -3.12
C PHE A 32 18.77 22.65 -2.54
N ALA A 33 19.23 22.66 -1.29
CA ALA A 33 19.69 23.86 -0.60
C ALA A 33 20.79 24.59 -1.38
N ARG A 34 21.81 23.85 -1.83
CA ARG A 34 22.90 24.40 -2.66
C ARG A 34 22.40 24.96 -3.99
N ARG A 35 21.52 24.24 -4.70
CA ARG A 35 20.99 24.69 -6.00
C ARG A 35 20.19 25.98 -5.90
N HIS A 36 19.48 26.16 -4.79
CA HIS A 36 18.59 27.29 -4.57
C HIS A 36 19.19 28.40 -3.69
N GLY A 37 20.45 28.27 -3.26
CA GLY A 37 21.13 29.28 -2.43
C GLY A 37 20.49 29.50 -1.06
N ILE A 38 19.88 28.46 -0.47
CA ILE A 38 19.18 28.55 0.83
C ILE A 38 19.91 27.76 1.91
N ALA A 39 19.64 28.10 3.18
CA ALA A 39 20.14 27.34 4.32
C ALA A 39 19.60 25.90 4.32
N ALA A 40 20.44 24.93 4.71
CA ALA A 40 20.06 23.52 4.78
C ALA A 40 18.85 23.28 5.70
N SER A 41 18.80 23.98 6.84
CA SER A 41 17.66 23.96 7.78
C SER A 41 16.36 24.46 7.15
N THR A 42 16.42 25.36 6.17
CA THR A 42 15.23 25.84 5.44
C THR A 42 14.74 24.78 4.45
N ALA A 43 15.65 24.09 3.76
CA ALA A 43 15.31 22.98 2.88
C ALA A 43 14.70 21.80 3.66
N GLU A 44 15.26 21.48 4.82
CA GLU A 44 14.73 20.46 5.74
C GLU A 44 13.30 20.79 6.18
N ARG A 45 13.06 22.03 6.65
CA ARG A 45 11.72 22.49 7.03
C ARG A 45 10.73 22.48 5.86
N ALA A 46 11.17 22.84 4.66
CA ALA A 46 10.31 22.79 3.46
C ALA A 46 9.92 21.35 3.10
N TYR A 47 10.86 20.41 3.16
CA TYR A 47 10.58 18.99 2.90
C TYR A 47 9.71 18.38 4.00
N GLY A 48 9.96 18.73 5.26
CA GLY A 48 9.11 18.32 6.38
C GLY A 48 7.68 18.83 6.22
N GLU A 49 7.50 20.06 5.74
CA GLU A 49 6.18 20.63 5.44
C GLU A 49 5.48 19.89 4.28
N LEU A 50 6.21 19.52 3.22
CA LEU A 50 5.66 18.70 2.13
C LEU A 50 5.24 17.30 2.60
N VAL A 51 6.01 16.68 3.48
CA VAL A 51 5.66 15.39 4.12
C VAL A 51 4.41 15.56 4.98
N ARG A 52 4.35 16.61 5.80
CA ARG A 52 3.20 16.94 6.65
C ARG A 52 1.92 17.16 5.83
N ARG A 53 2.04 17.75 4.64
CA ARG A 53 0.93 17.93 3.68
C ARG A 53 0.58 16.67 2.90
N GLY A 54 1.34 15.58 3.07
CA GLY A 54 1.11 14.33 2.35
C GLY A 54 1.46 14.38 0.86
N LEU A 55 2.17 15.42 0.39
CA LEU A 55 2.52 15.57 -1.02
C LEU A 55 3.73 14.73 -1.42
N VAL A 56 4.56 14.37 -0.45
CA VAL A 56 5.77 13.57 -0.64
C VAL A 56 5.90 12.53 0.46
N VAL A 57 6.72 11.51 0.24
CA VAL A 57 7.07 10.48 1.21
C VAL A 57 8.59 10.34 1.30
N GLY A 58 9.11 10.28 2.53
CA GLY A 58 10.51 9.96 2.79
C GLY A 58 10.69 8.46 2.97
N GLU A 59 11.64 7.88 2.25
CA GLU A 59 12.05 6.48 2.36
C GLU A 59 13.51 6.41 2.81
N VAL A 60 13.75 5.73 3.93
CA VAL A 60 15.10 5.58 4.50
C VAL A 60 16.02 4.91 3.47
N GLY A 61 17.19 5.51 3.23
CA GLY A 61 18.17 5.03 2.25
C GLY A 61 17.84 5.30 0.77
N ARG A 62 16.57 5.54 0.42
CA ARG A 62 16.12 5.73 -0.97
C ARG A 62 15.88 7.19 -1.34
N GLY A 63 15.48 8.03 -0.39
CA GLY A 63 15.28 9.47 -0.58
C GLY A 63 13.83 9.92 -0.41
N THR A 64 13.47 11.06 -0.99
CA THR A 64 12.12 11.63 -0.90
C THR A 64 11.44 11.56 -2.26
N PHE A 65 10.21 11.08 -2.31
CA PHE A 65 9.46 10.86 -3.55
C PHE A 65 8.11 11.58 -3.52
N VAL A 66 7.66 12.08 -4.67
CA VAL A 66 6.33 12.68 -4.84
C VAL A 66 5.28 11.59 -4.69
N ARG A 67 4.28 11.82 -3.84
CA ARG A 67 3.20 10.85 -3.63
C ARG A 67 2.35 10.77 -4.89
N ALA A 68 1.96 9.56 -5.28
CA ALA A 68 0.87 9.42 -6.23
C ALA A 68 -0.41 9.97 -5.61
N ALA A 69 -1.02 10.98 -6.24
CA ALA A 69 -2.39 11.33 -5.95
C ALA A 69 -3.23 10.04 -6.05
N ARG A 70 -4.21 9.86 -5.16
CA ARG A 70 -5.20 8.78 -5.27
C ARG A 70 -6.15 9.12 -6.44
N THR A 71 -5.61 9.28 -7.63
CA THR A 71 -6.33 9.51 -8.89
C THR A 71 -6.47 8.18 -9.59
N GLY A 72 -7.40 7.40 -9.08
CA GLY A 72 -7.95 6.18 -9.63
C GLY A 72 -9.17 5.85 -8.78
N PRO A 73 -10.20 5.15 -9.30
CA PRO A 73 -11.17 4.51 -8.41
C PRO A 73 -10.31 3.80 -7.38
N ALA A 74 -10.52 4.11 -6.09
CA ALA A 74 -9.69 3.60 -5.03
C ALA A 74 -9.49 2.12 -5.34
N VAL A 75 -8.26 1.73 -5.72
CA VAL A 75 -7.88 0.34 -5.57
C VAL A 75 -8.36 0.06 -4.17
N ARG A 76 -9.27 -0.90 -4.03
CA ARG A 76 -9.68 -1.44 -2.75
C ARG A 76 -8.44 -2.10 -2.16
N ALA A 77 -7.39 -1.31 -1.90
CA ALA A 77 -6.56 -1.48 -0.75
C ALA A 77 -7.57 -1.78 0.34
N LEU A 78 -7.37 -2.91 0.99
CA LEU A 78 -8.19 -3.52 2.02
C LEU A 78 -8.31 -2.57 3.23
N THR A 79 -8.83 -1.37 3.00
CA THR A 79 -9.12 -0.37 3.99
C THR A 79 -10.52 -0.69 4.45
N GLU A 80 -10.59 -1.43 5.55
CA GLU A 80 -11.81 -1.50 6.34
C GLU A 80 -12.32 -0.08 6.61
N ALA A 81 -13.65 0.06 6.66
CA ALA A 81 -14.26 1.30 7.12
C ALA A 81 -13.69 1.63 8.51
N ALA A 82 -13.22 2.86 8.70
CA ALA A 82 -12.64 3.28 9.97
C ALA A 82 -13.66 3.07 11.10
N THR A 83 -13.38 2.09 11.97
CA THR A 83 -14.18 1.85 13.17
C THR A 83 -13.70 2.79 14.30
N THR A 84 -14.58 3.12 15.23
CA THR A 84 -14.22 3.89 16.43
C THR A 84 -13.47 3.06 17.48
N ALA A 85 -13.42 1.74 17.31
CA ALA A 85 -12.65 0.85 18.17
C ALA A 85 -11.19 0.80 17.71
N PRO A 86 -10.22 0.70 18.66
CA PRO A 86 -8.82 0.54 18.31
C PRO A 86 -8.61 -0.74 17.47
N VAL A 87 -7.82 -0.63 16.40
CA VAL A 87 -7.45 -1.77 15.56
C VAL A 87 -6.60 -2.73 16.39
N ASN A 88 -7.12 -3.93 16.65
CA ASN A 88 -6.38 -4.98 17.33
C ASN A 88 -5.36 -5.61 16.34
N MET A 89 -4.07 -5.42 16.62
CA MET A 89 -2.97 -5.96 15.81
C MET A 89 -2.29 -7.18 16.45
N GLU A 90 -2.82 -7.72 17.55
CA GLU A 90 -2.23 -8.88 18.23
C GLU A 90 -2.31 -10.17 17.40
N LEU A 91 -3.27 -10.24 16.48
CA LEU A 91 -3.49 -11.39 15.60
C LEU A 91 -3.62 -10.95 14.14
N ASN A 92 -2.81 -11.55 13.27
CA ASN A 92 -3.04 -11.48 11.83
C ASN A 92 -4.07 -12.55 11.46
N TYR A 93 -5.35 -12.19 11.56
CA TYR A 93 -6.46 -13.08 11.25
C TYR A 93 -7.34 -12.47 10.16
N PRO A 94 -7.31 -12.98 8.92
CA PRO A 94 -8.18 -12.49 7.87
C PRO A 94 -9.62 -12.86 8.22
N SER A 95 -10.44 -11.86 8.51
CA SER A 95 -11.88 -12.04 8.71
C SER A 95 -12.66 -11.29 7.63
N ALA A 96 -13.66 -11.94 7.05
CA ALA A 96 -14.61 -11.32 6.14
C ALA A 96 -16.01 -11.27 6.78
N PRO A 97 -16.84 -10.24 6.49
CA PRO A 97 -18.24 -10.25 6.90
C PRO A 97 -18.94 -11.52 6.39
N GLY A 98 -19.58 -12.26 7.30
CA GLY A 98 -20.28 -13.51 6.94
C GLY A 98 -19.36 -14.67 6.52
N GLN A 99 -18.11 -14.69 6.96
CA GLN A 99 -17.12 -15.70 6.56
C GLN A 99 -17.60 -17.14 6.79
N SER A 100 -18.29 -17.41 7.90
CA SER A 100 -18.81 -18.74 8.20
C SER A 100 -19.87 -19.19 7.19
N GLU A 101 -20.77 -18.27 6.81
CA GLU A 101 -21.82 -18.49 5.83
C GLU A 101 -21.26 -18.72 4.42
N LEU A 102 -20.13 -18.05 4.10
CA LEU A 102 -19.41 -18.25 2.85
C LEU A 102 -18.65 -19.59 2.81
N LEU A 103 -18.03 -20.00 3.92
CA LEU A 103 -17.24 -21.23 4.00
C LEU A 103 -18.09 -22.49 4.09
N ALA A 104 -19.20 -22.44 4.83
CA ALA A 104 -20.07 -23.60 5.07
C ALA A 104 -20.46 -24.38 3.79
N PRO A 105 -20.96 -23.75 2.70
CA PRO A 105 -21.34 -24.48 1.49
C PRO A 105 -20.14 -25.09 0.75
N VAL A 106 -18.94 -24.52 0.89
CA VAL A 106 -17.71 -25.04 0.26
C VAL A 106 -17.13 -26.22 1.04
N LEU A 107 -17.29 -26.22 2.37
CA LEU A 107 -16.83 -27.30 3.24
C LEU A 107 -17.80 -28.49 3.27
N ALA A 108 -19.11 -28.27 3.11
CA ALA A 108 -20.12 -29.32 3.18
C ALA A 108 -19.84 -30.52 2.24
N PRO A 109 -19.42 -30.35 0.98
CA PRO A 109 -19.03 -31.46 0.11
C PRO A 109 -17.86 -32.31 0.61
N MET A 110 -16.95 -31.73 1.41
CA MET A 110 -15.79 -32.44 1.96
C MET A 110 -16.18 -33.44 3.06
N LEU A 111 -17.40 -33.37 3.59
CA LEU A 111 -17.90 -34.33 4.59
C LEU A 111 -18.23 -35.70 3.99
N ARG A 112 -18.24 -35.83 2.66
CA ARG A 112 -18.40 -37.12 1.99
C ARG A 112 -17.16 -38.01 2.22
N PRO A 113 -17.32 -39.27 2.67
CA PRO A 113 -16.19 -40.14 2.98
C PRO A 113 -15.19 -40.35 1.84
N ASP A 114 -15.67 -40.47 0.61
CA ASP A 114 -14.83 -40.66 -0.58
C ASP A 114 -13.98 -39.42 -0.87
N VAL A 115 -14.58 -38.23 -0.76
CA VAL A 115 -13.90 -36.94 -0.96
C VAL A 115 -12.89 -36.69 0.17
N LEU A 116 -13.28 -36.94 1.42
CA LEU A 116 -12.41 -36.73 2.57
C LEU A 116 -11.20 -37.66 2.54
N THR A 117 -11.41 -38.92 2.14
CA THR A 117 -10.33 -39.90 1.98
C THR A 117 -9.32 -39.44 0.95
N GLU A 118 -9.78 -38.87 -0.18
CA GLU A 118 -8.88 -38.31 -1.20
C GLU A 118 -8.13 -37.09 -0.66
N ALA A 119 -8.84 -36.15 -0.03
CA ALA A 119 -8.29 -34.90 0.47
C ALA A 119 -7.21 -35.08 1.54
N LEU A 120 -7.28 -36.16 2.33
CA LEU A 120 -6.34 -36.48 3.40
C LEU A 120 -5.12 -37.29 2.93
N ARG A 121 -5.01 -37.63 1.65
CA ARG A 121 -3.82 -38.33 1.14
C ARG A 121 -2.58 -37.44 1.23
N PRO A 122 -1.40 -38.01 1.54
CA PRO A 122 -0.15 -37.25 1.51
C PRO A 122 0.07 -36.62 0.13
N ALA A 123 0.21 -35.29 0.10
CA ALA A 123 0.55 -34.55 -1.11
C ALA A 123 2.07 -34.41 -1.26
N PRO A 124 2.60 -34.34 -2.50
CA PRO A 124 3.99 -33.95 -2.74
C PRO A 124 4.30 -32.59 -2.14
N ALA A 125 5.58 -32.31 -1.84
CA ALA A 125 6.01 -31.01 -1.33
C ALA A 125 5.64 -29.83 -2.27
N ALA A 126 5.48 -30.11 -3.56
CA ALA A 126 5.05 -29.14 -4.56
C ALA A 126 3.52 -28.97 -4.67
N GLY A 127 2.73 -29.70 -3.87
CA GLY A 127 1.27 -29.80 -4.00
C GLY A 127 0.83 -30.71 -5.16
N THR A 128 -0.49 -30.90 -5.28
CA THR A 128 -1.10 -31.60 -6.42
C THR A 128 -1.20 -30.68 -7.63
N ALA A 129 -1.34 -31.24 -8.84
CA ALA A 129 -1.47 -30.43 -10.05
C ALA A 129 -2.75 -29.58 -10.00
N GLU A 130 -3.84 -30.18 -9.55
CA GLU A 130 -5.17 -29.60 -9.41
C GLU A 130 -5.16 -28.43 -8.41
N ALA A 131 -4.48 -28.59 -7.27
CA ALA A 131 -4.35 -27.53 -6.27
C ALA A 131 -3.56 -26.34 -6.83
N ARG A 132 -2.48 -26.58 -7.59
CA ARG A 132 -1.69 -25.50 -8.20
C ARG A 132 -2.48 -24.75 -9.26
N GLU A 133 -3.25 -25.46 -10.08
CA GLU A 133 -4.09 -24.84 -11.11
C GLU A 133 -5.20 -23.99 -10.49
N ALA A 134 -5.88 -24.49 -9.45
CA ALA A 134 -6.89 -23.74 -8.71
C ALA A 134 -6.32 -22.45 -8.09
N VAL A 135 -5.14 -22.52 -7.47
CA VAL A 135 -4.46 -21.35 -6.90
C VAL A 135 -4.02 -20.37 -7.99
N ALA A 136 -3.49 -20.87 -9.12
CA ALA A 136 -3.09 -20.01 -10.23
C ALA A 136 -4.30 -19.24 -10.80
N ALA A 137 -5.44 -19.91 -10.97
CA ALA A 137 -6.68 -19.27 -11.41
C ALA A 137 -7.18 -18.20 -10.41
N LEU A 138 -7.12 -18.49 -9.11
CA LEU A 138 -7.46 -17.52 -8.06
C LEU A 138 -6.56 -16.28 -8.14
N LEU A 139 -5.25 -16.47 -8.25
CA LEU A 139 -4.27 -15.38 -8.33
C LEU A 139 -4.36 -14.58 -9.64
N ALA A 140 -4.83 -15.21 -10.71
CA ALA A 140 -5.06 -14.55 -12.00
C ALA A 140 -6.33 -13.69 -12.02
N THR A 141 -7.22 -13.81 -11.02
CA THR A 141 -8.50 -13.10 -10.99
C THR A 141 -8.33 -11.65 -10.53
N PRO A 142 -8.90 -10.68 -11.28
CA PRO A 142 -9.20 -9.33 -10.88
C PRO A 142 -9.53 -9.11 -9.40
N GLY A 143 -8.66 -8.50 -8.58
CA GLY A 143 -9.08 -8.02 -7.25
C GLY A 143 -10.00 -6.80 -7.33
#